data_AF-A0A5E4MQ31-F1
#
_entry.id   AF-A0A5E4MQ31-F1
#
_cell.length_a   1.000
_cell.length_b   1.000
_cell.length_c   1.000
_cell.angle_alpha   90.00
_cell.angle_beta   90.00
_cell.angle_gamma   90.00
#
_symmetry.space_group_name_H-M   'P 1'
#
loop_
_entity.id
_entity.type
_entity.pdbx_description
1 polymer ?
#
loop_
_entity_poly.entity_id
_entity_poly.type
_entity_poly.pdbx_seq_one_letter_code
_entity_poly.pdbx_strand_id
1 'polypeptide(L)'
;MSEAKKKKRQYSAEYIKYGFIQSRTNPSSPMCLICQKTFSNEAMKPSRLLDHFNKMHSDMKDKDVTYFQNMEKKYVAQPTLSTLFSAASKQDNDGLRASYNISV
;
A
#
# COMPACT_ATOMS: atom_id res chain seq x y z
N MET A 1 -13.79 -27.00 -17.59
CA MET A 1 -14.07 -26.52 -16.22
C MET A 1 -14.29 -25.02 -16.29
N SER A 2 -15.53 -24.56 -16.26
CA SER A 2 -15.85 -23.12 -16.32
C SER A 2 -15.50 -22.49 -14.99
N GLU A 3 -14.46 -21.65 -14.95
CA GLU A 3 -14.14 -20.86 -13.77
C GLU A 3 -15.31 -19.93 -13.46
N ALA A 4 -16.05 -20.23 -12.39
CA ALA A 4 -17.07 -19.34 -11.86
C ALA A 4 -16.38 -18.02 -11.47
N LYS A 5 -16.50 -16.99 -12.31
CA LYS A 5 -16.04 -15.63 -12.03
C LYS A 5 -16.69 -15.17 -10.73
N LYS A 6 -16.00 -15.34 -9.60
CA LYS A 6 -16.38 -14.74 -8.32
C LYS A 6 -16.46 -13.24 -8.55
N LYS A 7 -17.66 -12.65 -8.39
CA LYS A 7 -17.85 -11.20 -8.41
C LYS A 7 -17.01 -10.59 -7.28
N LYS A 8 -15.79 -10.14 -7.61
CA LYS A 8 -14.93 -9.39 -6.69
C LYS A 8 -15.53 -8.00 -6.53
N ARG A 9 -15.70 -7.54 -5.29
CA ARG A 9 -16.03 -6.13 -5.06
C ARG A 9 -14.86 -5.29 -5.56
N GLN A 10 -15.17 -4.30 -6.40
CA GLN A 10 -14.22 -3.29 -6.80
C GLN A 10 -14.04 -2.27 -5.69
N TYR A 11 -12.83 -1.72 -5.58
CA TYR A 11 -12.53 -0.65 -4.65
C TYR A 11 -13.19 0.66 -5.12
N SER A 12 -13.84 1.37 -4.19
CA SER A 12 -14.32 2.74 -4.41
C SER A 12 -13.37 3.70 -3.71
N ALA A 13 -12.98 4.77 -4.41
CA ALA A 13 -12.15 5.85 -3.85
C ALA A 13 -12.79 6.49 -2.61
N GLU A 14 -14.11 6.42 -2.47
CA GLU A 14 -14.84 6.92 -1.30
C GLU A 14 -14.46 6.21 0.00
N TYR A 15 -13.86 5.02 -0.05
CA TYR A 15 -13.39 4.32 1.15
C TYR A 15 -12.24 5.00 1.86
N ILE A 16 -11.62 6.00 1.23
CA ILE A 16 -10.63 6.84 1.90
C ILE A 16 -11.21 7.62 3.09
N LYS A 17 -12.53 7.88 3.11
CA LYS A 17 -13.21 8.49 4.25
C LYS A 17 -13.19 7.63 5.52
N TYR A 18 -12.94 6.33 5.36
CA TYR A 18 -12.75 5.39 6.45
C TYR A 18 -11.27 5.09 6.71
N GLY A 19 -10.35 5.78 6.03
CA GLY A 19 -8.90 5.56 6.14
C GLY A 19 -8.39 4.32 5.41
N PHE A 20 -9.12 3.81 4.41
CA PHE A 20 -8.70 2.63 3.63
C PHE A 20 -8.37 3.00 2.19
N ILE A 21 -7.36 2.33 1.64
CA ILE A 21 -6.92 2.44 0.24
C ILE A 21 -6.84 1.06 -0.41
N GLN A 22 -6.61 1.05 -1.72
CA GLN A 22 -6.28 -0.16 -2.46
C GLN A 22 -4.85 -0.63 -2.11
N SER A 23 -4.67 -1.93 -1.88
CA SER A 23 -3.33 -2.48 -1.66
C SER A 23 -2.47 -2.42 -2.93
N ARG A 24 -1.19 -2.06 -2.78
CA ARG A 24 -0.22 -2.06 -3.89
C ARG A 24 -0.01 -3.45 -4.49
N THR A 25 -0.02 -4.48 -3.65
CA THR A 25 0.26 -5.86 -4.06
C THR A 25 -0.96 -6.53 -4.64
N ASN A 26 -2.15 -6.21 -4.13
CA ASN A 26 -3.40 -6.78 -4.61
C ASN A 26 -4.50 -5.72 -4.74
N PRO A 27 -4.82 -5.27 -5.97
CA PRO A 27 -5.82 -4.24 -6.18
C PRO A 27 -7.24 -4.66 -5.75
N SER A 28 -7.49 -5.94 -5.51
CA SER A 28 -8.79 -6.44 -5.03
C SER A 28 -8.93 -6.46 -3.50
N SER A 29 -7.90 -6.01 -2.78
CA SER A 29 -7.83 -6.05 -1.31
C SER A 29 -7.68 -4.63 -0.75
N PRO A 30 -8.50 -4.24 0.25
CA PRO A 30 -8.35 -2.96 0.92
C PRO A 30 -7.20 -3.05 1.92
N MET A 31 -6.53 -1.94 2.14
CA MET A 31 -5.46 -1.76 3.12
C MET A 31 -5.79 -0.55 4.01
N CYS A 32 -5.61 -0.68 5.31
CA CYS A 32 -5.74 0.45 6.23
C CYS A 32 -4.51 1.35 6.12
N LEU A 33 -4.68 2.66 5.90
CA LEU A 33 -3.58 3.62 5.83
C LEU A 33 -2.86 3.81 7.17
N ILE A 34 -3.58 3.62 8.28
CA ILE A 34 -3.09 3.95 9.62
C ILE A 34 -2.18 2.84 10.15
N CYS A 35 -2.62 1.59 10.07
CA CYS A 35 -1.85 0.42 10.54
C CYS A 35 -1.24 -0.42 9.41
N GLN A 36 -1.41 -0.04 8.14
CA GLN A 36 -0.90 -0.73 6.95
C GLN A 36 -1.35 -2.21 6.82
N LYS A 37 -2.41 -2.59 7.55
CA LYS A 37 -2.98 -3.95 7.49
C LYS A 37 -3.76 -4.14 6.19
N THR A 38 -3.46 -5.21 5.47
CA THR A 38 -4.23 -5.61 4.27
C THR A 38 -5.32 -6.60 4.67
N PHE A 39 -6.51 -6.44 4.11
CA PHE A 39 -7.65 -7.32 4.38
C PHE A 39 -8.05 -8.12 3.14
N SER A 40 -8.87 -9.14 3.35
CA SER A 40 -9.47 -9.91 2.27
C SER A 40 -10.58 -9.12 1.55
N ASN A 41 -10.94 -9.53 0.34
CA ASN A 41 -12.04 -8.90 -0.41
C ASN A 41 -13.37 -8.92 0.37
N GLU A 42 -13.60 -9.96 1.16
CA GLU A 42 -14.80 -10.10 1.99
C GLU A 42 -14.91 -9.03 3.09
N ALA A 43 -13.76 -8.54 3.55
CA ALA A 43 -13.66 -7.45 4.51
C ALA A 43 -13.83 -6.07 3.87
N MET A 44 -13.94 -5.93 2.53
CA MET A 44 -14.30 -4.66 1.87
C MET A 44 -15.71 -4.17 2.19
N LYS A 45 -16.52 -4.94 2.94
CA LYS A 45 -17.81 -4.47 3.41
C LYS A 45 -17.60 -3.21 4.26
N PRO A 46 -18.28 -2.08 3.96
CA PRO A 46 -18.10 -0.83 4.70
C PRO A 46 -18.26 -1.00 6.21
N SER A 47 -19.21 -1.84 6.64
CA SER A 47 -19.42 -2.15 8.06
C SER A 47 -18.21 -2.79 8.74
N ARG A 48 -17.47 -3.66 8.04
CA ARG A 48 -16.26 -4.30 8.57
C ARG A 48 -15.07 -3.33 8.63
N LEU A 49 -14.94 -2.49 7.61
CA LEU A 49 -13.93 -1.43 7.57
C LEU A 49 -14.16 -0.41 8.69
N LEU A 50 -15.42 0.00 8.88
CA LEU A 50 -15.83 0.92 9.93
C LEU A 50 -15.64 0.31 11.33
N ASP A 51 -15.96 -0.97 11.52
CA ASP A 51 -15.72 -1.68 12.79
C ASP A 51 -14.23 -1.72 13.13
N HIS A 52 -13.37 -2.04 12.15
CA HIS A 52 -11.91 -1.96 12.33
C HIS A 52 -11.46 -0.56 12.71
N PHE A 53 -11.89 0.46 11.97
CA PHE A 53 -11.53 1.86 12.24
C PHE A 53 -11.96 2.27 13.65
N ASN A 54 -13.20 1.99 14.05
CA ASN A 54 -13.71 2.34 15.37
C ASN A 54 -12.98 1.63 16.52
N LYS A 55 -12.56 0.38 16.33
CA LYS A 55 -11.90 -0.42 17.38
C LYS A 55 -10.41 -0.14 17.49
N MET A 56 -9.73 0.05 16.35
CA MET A 56 -8.26 0.17 16.30
C MET A 56 -7.80 1.62 16.25
N HIS A 57 -8.64 2.53 15.76
CA HIS A 57 -8.30 3.91 15.44
C HIS A 57 -9.38 4.89 15.93
N SER A 58 -9.90 4.64 17.14
CA SER A 58 -10.92 5.49 17.77
C SER A 58 -10.46 6.93 17.98
N ASP A 59 -9.15 7.13 18.12
CA ASP A 59 -8.44 8.41 18.25
C ASP A 59 -8.44 9.23 16.95
N MET A 60 -8.64 8.59 15.80
CA MET A 60 -8.62 9.23 14.49
C MET A 60 -10.02 9.57 13.96
N LYS A 61 -11.08 9.41 14.77
CA LYS A 61 -12.47 9.68 14.36
C LYS A 61 -12.75 11.13 13.99
N ASP A 62 -12.09 12.08 14.66
CA ASP A 62 -12.26 13.51 14.40
C ASP A 62 -11.45 14.00 13.19
N LYS A 63 -10.68 13.12 12.54
CA LYS A 63 -9.93 13.48 11.34
C LYS A 63 -10.85 13.52 10.13
N ASP A 64 -10.68 14.56 9.33
CA ASP A 64 -11.45 14.74 8.11
C ASP A 64 -10.87 13.94 6.93
N VAL A 65 -11.61 13.88 5.83
CA VAL A 65 -11.21 13.11 4.64
C VAL A 65 -9.90 13.62 4.02
N THR A 66 -9.62 14.93 4.09
CA THR A 66 -8.38 15.52 3.54
C THR A 66 -7.15 15.05 4.30
N TYR A 67 -7.27 14.77 5.61
CA TYR A 67 -6.20 14.15 6.38
C TYR A 67 -5.81 12.79 5.79
N PHE A 68 -6.79 11.94 5.50
CA PHE A 68 -6.56 10.62 4.90
C PHE A 68 -6.04 10.72 3.46
N GLN A 69 -6.52 11.69 2.66
CA GLN A 69 -5.99 11.94 1.31
C GLN A 69 -4.52 12.39 1.33
N ASN A 70 -4.14 13.25 2.26
CA ASN A 70 -2.73 13.65 2.42
C ASN A 70 -1.87 12.48 2.88
N MET A 71 -2.40 11.61 3.74
CA MET A 71 -1.73 10.39 4.17
C MET A 71 -1.56 9.40 3.01
N GLU A 72 -2.56 9.23 2.15
CA GLU A 72 -2.47 8.41 0.93
C GLU A 72 -1.38 8.95 -0.01
N LYS A 73 -1.34 10.25 -0.27
CA LYS A 73 -0.30 10.86 -1.13
C LYS A 73 1.09 10.56 -0.60
N LYS A 74 1.30 10.74 0.71
CA LYS A 74 2.57 10.42 1.37
C LYS A 74 2.90 8.94 1.27
N TYR A 75 1.90 8.09 1.45
CA TYR A 75 2.05 6.65 1.28
C TYR A 75 2.54 6.38 -0.14
N VAL A 76 1.80 6.75 -1.19
CA VAL A 76 2.15 6.50 -2.60
C VAL A 76 3.53 7.05 -2.97
N ALA A 77 3.91 8.22 -2.47
CA ALA A 77 5.23 8.81 -2.69
C ALA A 77 6.37 8.07 -1.97
N GLN A 78 6.07 7.26 -0.94
CA GLN A 78 7.08 6.52 -0.21
C GLN A 78 7.73 5.45 -1.12
N PRO A 79 9.07 5.49 -1.27
CA PRO A 79 9.80 4.50 -2.06
C PRO A 79 9.66 3.12 -1.41
N THR A 80 9.40 2.11 -2.23
CA THR A 80 9.33 0.73 -1.77
C THR A 80 10.73 0.17 -1.55
N LEU A 81 10.87 -0.88 -0.74
CA LEU A 81 12.14 -1.61 -0.59
C LEU A 81 12.71 -2.05 -1.95
N SER A 82 11.85 -2.50 -2.88
CA SER A 82 12.29 -2.84 -4.23
C SER A 82 12.92 -1.64 -4.95
N THR A 83 12.31 -0.46 -4.87
CA THR A 83 12.85 0.77 -5.45
C THR A 83 14.19 1.16 -4.84
N LEU A 84 14.32 1.03 -3.52
CA LEU A 84 15.57 1.32 -2.80
C LEU A 84 16.69 0.33 -3.21
N PHE A 85 16.38 -0.97 -3.29
CA PHE A 85 17.31 -1.99 -3.75
C PHE A 85 17.78 -1.75 -5.19
N SER A 86 16.87 -1.39 -6.10
CA SER A 86 17.22 -1.05 -7.48
C SER A 86 18.03 0.24 -7.61
N ALA A 87 17.90 1.18 -6.67
CA ALA A 87 18.74 2.38 -6.64
C ALA A 87 20.17 2.04 -6.18
N ALA A 88 20.30 1.20 -5.14
CA ALA A 88 21.59 0.74 -4.63
C ALA A 88 22.35 -0.12 -5.65
N SER A 89 21.67 -1.01 -6.38
CA SER A 89 22.32 -1.87 -7.40
C SER A 89 22.88 -1.09 -8.59
N LYS A 90 22.41 0.14 -8.85
CA LYS A 90 22.95 0.98 -9.93
C LYS A 90 24.30 1.62 -9.56
N GLN A 91 24.63 1.70 -8.26
CA GLN A 91 25.86 2.34 -7.78
C GLN A 91 27.11 1.46 -7.94
N ASP A 92 26.98 0.18 -8.29
CA ASP A 92 28.09 -0.78 -8.29
C ASP A 92 28.86 -0.90 -9.63
N ASN A 93 28.41 -0.23 -10.71
CA ASN A 93 29.07 -0.34 -12.01
C ASN A 93 30.47 0.32 -12.08
N ASP A 94 30.80 1.20 -11.13
CA ASP A 94 32.10 1.87 -11.06
C ASP A 94 33.15 1.03 -10.28
N GLY A 95 32.69 0.27 -9.28
CA GLY A 95 33.54 -0.60 -8.45
C GLY A 95 34.11 -1.80 -9.21
N LEU A 96 33.31 -2.44 -10.07
CA LEU A 96 33.77 -3.56 -10.91
C LEU A 96 34.89 -3.15 -11.89
N ARG A 97 34.93 -1.89 -12.31
CA ARG A 97 35.95 -1.37 -13.25
C ARG A 97 37.28 -1.10 -12.55
N ALA A 98 37.28 -0.73 -11.28
CA ALA A 98 38.49 -0.50 -10.50
C ALA A 98 39.25 -1.81 -10.20
N SER A 99 38.56 -2.92 -9.93
CA SER A 99 39.21 -4.22 -9.70
C SER A 99 40.01 -4.72 -10.91
N TYR A 100 39.65 -4.32 -12.13
CA TYR A 100 40.33 -4.76 -13.35
C TYR A 100 41.64 -3.97 -13.63
N ASN A 101 41.83 -2.80 -13.02
CA ASN A 101 43.00 -1.93 -13.25
C ASN A 101 44.10 -2.03 -12.17
N ILE A 102 43.90 -2.84 -11.13
CA ILE A 102 44.91 -3.08 -10.07
C ILE A 102 45.79 -4.31 -10.43
N SER A 103 45.45 -5.03 -11.50
CA SER A 103 46.26 -6.11 -12.06
C SER A 103 47.00 -5.67 -13.33
N VAL A 104 47.87 -4.65 -13.21
CA VAL A 104 48.99 -4.39 -14.13
C VAL A 104 50.17 -3.85 -13.33
#